data_AF-A0A925D6G2-F1
#
_entry.id   AF-A0A925D6G2-F1
#
_cell.length_a   1.000
_cell.length_b   1.000
_cell.length_c   1.000
_cell.angle_alpha   90.00
_cell.angle_beta   90.00
_cell.angle_gamma   90.00
#
_symmetry.space_group_name_H-M   'P 1'
#
loop_
_entity.id
_entity.type
_entity.pdbx_description
1 polymer ?
#
loop_
_entity_poly.entity_id
_entity_poly.type
_entity_poly.pdbx_seq_one_letter_code
_entity_poly.pdbx_strand_id
1 'polypeptide(L)'
;MANKSRLEHRAGSPIFQRLIGLETEYALHIPGNASQEGGSRYGLYLRLRDALKRLIPVVEARHMKEGVFHAGGGAVWFETERPADGGGLIEGATAECRGLRQLLAQQRAQDSLLAEAARRAFGKEKIRLLKNDRDAKGNIYGSQENYSAEFASSWRLCLWRGALVAMLPLMMVTWAVLWLLMLGIILYTLSATIFYLGCERFFRRPESVARFLFGCTMDELGRAAPTGPRWLEGFLSFITRVLTAPLAGVLFAAIWLTGFVRIRRQMLPFLLSRAVTSGAGMLDDCGRFHLADKGPAMNCLTGIGG
;
A
#
# COMPACT_ATOMS: atom_id res chain seq x y z
N MET A 1 -20.13 39.72 -35.79
CA MET A 1 -20.25 38.24 -35.86
C MET A 1 -18.87 37.61 -36.07
N ALA A 2 -17.95 37.81 -35.13
CA ALA A 2 -16.62 37.19 -35.16
C ALA A 2 -16.44 36.37 -33.89
N ASN A 3 -15.91 35.16 -34.06
CA ASN A 3 -15.10 34.46 -33.06
C ASN A 3 -15.78 33.63 -31.97
N LYS A 4 -16.89 32.93 -32.25
CA LYS A 4 -17.30 31.77 -31.41
C LYS A 4 -16.53 30.48 -31.73
N SER A 5 -16.04 30.32 -32.96
CA SER A 5 -15.36 29.08 -33.39
C SER A 5 -13.89 28.96 -32.96
N ARG A 6 -13.20 30.03 -32.54
CA ARG A 6 -11.81 29.94 -32.01
C ARG A 6 -11.72 29.64 -30.52
N LEU A 7 -12.81 29.76 -29.77
CA LEU A 7 -12.79 29.48 -28.32
C LEU A 7 -12.97 28.00 -28.01
N GLU A 8 -13.66 27.24 -28.86
CA GLU A 8 -13.86 25.79 -28.66
C GLU A 8 -12.64 24.95 -29.02
N HIS A 9 -11.69 25.49 -29.79
CA HIS A 9 -10.49 24.75 -30.21
C HIS A 9 -9.29 24.86 -29.25
N ARG A 10 -9.46 25.48 -28.07
CA ARG A 10 -8.47 25.48 -26.97
C ARG A 10 -8.83 24.48 -25.85
N ALA A 11 -9.73 23.54 -26.11
CA ALA A 11 -9.81 22.34 -25.29
C ALA A 11 -8.48 21.59 -25.47
N GLY A 12 -7.57 21.74 -24.49
CA GLY A 12 -6.29 21.04 -24.47
C GLY A 12 -6.49 19.55 -24.74
N SER A 13 -5.55 18.93 -25.46
CA SER A 13 -5.61 17.53 -25.87
C SER A 13 -6.26 16.66 -24.78
N PRO A 14 -7.19 15.74 -25.11
CA PRO A 14 -7.92 14.91 -24.14
C PRO A 14 -7.03 14.21 -23.11
N ILE A 15 -5.74 14.02 -23.42
CA ILE A 15 -4.74 13.45 -22.52
C ILE A 15 -4.44 14.35 -21.30
N PHE A 16 -4.49 15.67 -21.46
CA PHE A 16 -4.23 16.67 -20.41
C PHE A 16 -5.48 17.04 -19.61
N GLN A 17 -6.59 16.33 -19.77
CA GLN A 17 -7.80 16.53 -18.95
C GLN A 17 -8.10 15.33 -18.04
N ARG A 18 -7.30 14.27 -18.12
CA ARG A 18 -7.42 13.07 -17.29
C ARG A 18 -7.10 13.41 -15.83
N LEU A 19 -7.77 12.71 -14.92
CA LEU A 19 -7.39 12.74 -13.51
C LEU A 19 -6.08 11.97 -13.36
N ILE A 20 -5.13 12.57 -12.67
CA ILE A 20 -3.82 11.99 -12.37
C ILE A 20 -3.48 12.19 -10.90
N GLY A 21 -2.75 11.24 -10.32
CA GLY A 21 -2.31 11.29 -8.93
C GLY A 21 -1.01 10.51 -8.74
N LEU A 22 -0.31 10.79 -7.64
CA LEU A 22 0.86 10.04 -7.20
C LEU A 22 0.63 9.50 -5.81
N GLU A 23 1.10 8.28 -5.59
CA GLU A 23 1.31 7.70 -4.27
C GLU A 23 2.82 7.53 -4.09
N THR A 24 3.34 7.93 -2.93
CA THR A 24 4.77 7.91 -2.62
C THR A 24 4.95 7.31 -1.25
N GLU A 25 5.62 6.17 -1.20
CA GLU A 25 6.09 5.56 0.03
C GLU A 25 7.43 6.20 0.45
N TYR A 26 7.53 6.57 1.71
CA TYR A 26 8.71 7.15 2.33
C TYR A 26 9.26 6.17 3.35
N ALA A 27 10.50 5.75 3.14
CA ALA A 27 11.21 4.93 4.11
C ALA A 27 11.64 5.76 5.32
N LEU A 28 11.67 5.13 6.50
CA LEU A 28 12.14 5.75 7.74
C LEU A 28 13.61 5.42 7.95
N HIS A 29 14.46 6.44 7.92
CA HIS A 29 15.83 6.33 8.40
C HIS A 29 15.87 6.61 9.91
N ILE A 30 16.12 5.56 10.69
CA ILE A 30 16.23 5.62 12.15
C ILE A 30 17.70 5.45 12.52
N PRO A 31 18.37 6.47 13.08
CA PRO A 31 19.75 6.34 13.55
C PRO A 31 19.88 5.22 14.61
N GLY A 32 21.00 4.50 14.61
CA GLY A 32 21.21 3.33 15.49
C GLY A 32 21.03 3.60 16.99
N ASN A 33 21.21 4.85 17.45
CA ASN A 33 21.02 5.23 18.85
C ASN A 33 19.56 5.58 19.19
N ALA A 34 18.71 5.85 18.19
CA ALA A 34 17.31 6.21 18.36
C ALA A 34 16.37 4.98 18.38
N SER A 35 16.87 3.80 18.00
CA SER A 35 16.07 2.57 17.93
C SER A 35 15.67 2.01 19.30
N GLN A 36 16.39 2.36 20.37
CA GLN A 36 16.05 1.92 21.74
C GLN A 36 14.98 2.81 22.41
N GLU A 37 14.86 4.07 22.04
CA GLU A 37 13.85 5.00 22.58
C GLU A 37 12.66 5.22 21.61
N GLY A 38 12.84 4.90 20.33
CA GLY A 38 12.00 5.33 19.22
C GLY A 38 10.78 4.48 18.89
N GLY A 39 10.16 3.77 19.85
CA GLY A 39 8.88 3.08 19.68
C GLY A 39 8.77 2.11 18.47
N SER A 40 7.57 1.55 18.24
CA SER A 40 7.30 0.78 17.01
C SER A 40 7.21 1.71 15.79
N ARG A 41 7.40 1.21 14.56
CA ARG A 41 7.22 2.05 13.34
C ARG A 41 5.79 2.59 13.23
N TYR A 42 4.81 1.82 13.69
CA TYR A 42 3.44 2.30 13.84
C TYR A 42 3.35 3.46 14.86
N GLY A 43 4.03 3.37 16.00
CA GLY A 43 4.13 4.47 16.96
C GLY A 43 4.78 5.73 16.36
N LEU A 44 5.80 5.56 15.51
CA LEU A 44 6.38 6.67 14.75
C LEU A 44 5.35 7.28 13.78
N TYR A 45 4.59 6.46 13.05
CA TYR A 45 3.49 6.95 12.22
C TYR A 45 2.48 7.76 13.02
N LEU A 46 2.05 7.31 14.20
CA LEU A 46 1.11 8.05 15.04
C LEU A 46 1.67 9.42 15.46
N ARG A 47 2.95 9.48 15.85
CA ARG A 47 3.64 10.74 16.17
C ARG A 47 3.72 11.68 14.97
N LEU A 48 4.00 11.15 13.78
CA LEU A 48 4.01 11.91 12.54
C LEU A 48 2.61 12.45 12.21
N ARG A 49 1.59 11.61 12.32
CA ARG A 49 0.18 11.97 12.13
C ARG A 49 -0.20 13.11 13.07
N ASP A 50 0.13 13.02 14.35
CA ASP A 50 -0.19 14.07 15.33
C ASP A 50 0.54 15.39 15.04
N ALA A 51 1.79 15.33 14.54
CA ALA A 51 2.49 16.52 14.07
C ALA A 51 1.84 17.11 12.81
N LEU A 52 1.36 16.29 11.90
CA LEU A 52 0.63 16.68 10.70
C LEU A 52 -0.69 17.39 11.06
N LYS A 53 -1.46 16.89 12.05
CA LYS A 53 -2.70 17.54 12.50
C LYS A 53 -2.50 18.97 13.02
N ARG A 54 -1.30 19.26 13.53
CA ARG A 54 -0.92 20.60 14.00
C ARG A 54 -0.48 21.55 12.87
N LEU A 55 -0.23 21.02 11.68
CA LEU A 55 0.19 21.78 10.50
C LEU A 55 -0.97 22.10 9.57
N ILE A 56 -1.91 21.17 9.44
CA ILE A 56 -3.04 21.29 8.51
C ILE A 56 -4.26 20.56 9.10
N PRO A 57 -5.49 21.03 8.86
CA PRO A 57 -6.68 20.28 9.24
C PRO A 57 -6.70 18.91 8.57
N VAL A 58 -7.06 17.88 9.32
CA VAL A 58 -7.17 16.50 8.83
C VAL A 58 -8.46 15.83 9.29
N VAL A 59 -8.85 14.77 8.59
CA VAL A 59 -9.93 13.85 8.94
C VAL A 59 -9.38 12.42 8.88
N GLU A 60 -9.66 11.61 9.92
CA GLU A 60 -9.29 10.20 9.93
C GLU A 60 -10.01 9.42 8.82
N ALA A 61 -9.28 8.55 8.14
CA ALA A 61 -9.88 7.59 7.23
C ALA A 61 -10.66 6.55 8.04
N ARG A 62 -11.90 6.27 7.61
CA ARG A 62 -12.78 5.38 8.38
C ARG A 62 -12.62 3.90 8.02
N HIS A 63 -12.07 3.54 6.86
CA HIS A 63 -12.20 2.18 6.31
C HIS A 63 -10.86 1.70 5.69
N MET A 64 -10.58 0.39 5.86
CA MET A 64 -9.55 -0.42 5.19
C MET A 64 -8.06 -0.10 5.47
N LYS A 65 -7.67 1.17 5.62
CA LYS A 65 -6.27 1.59 5.81
C LYS A 65 -6.18 2.66 6.91
N GLU A 66 -5.23 2.51 7.83
CA GLU A 66 -4.97 3.55 8.85
C GLU A 66 -4.35 4.76 8.16
N GLY A 67 -5.02 5.91 8.26
CA GLY A 67 -4.64 7.10 7.51
C GLY A 67 -5.46 8.32 7.83
N VAL A 68 -5.02 9.45 7.26
CA VAL A 68 -5.73 10.73 7.35
C VAL A 68 -5.81 11.38 5.98
N PHE A 69 -6.95 12.01 5.70
CA PHE A 69 -7.10 12.98 4.61
C PHE A 69 -6.83 14.37 5.17
N HIS A 70 -6.11 15.21 4.43
CA HIS A 70 -5.79 16.57 4.86
C HIS A 70 -6.42 17.65 3.99
N ALA A 71 -6.58 18.86 4.50
CA ALA A 71 -7.25 19.97 3.80
C ALA A 71 -6.61 20.37 2.45
N GLY A 72 -5.36 19.99 2.19
CA GLY A 72 -4.72 20.10 0.88
C GLY A 72 -5.26 19.15 -0.20
N GLY A 73 -6.19 18.26 0.14
CA GLY A 73 -6.84 17.29 -0.76
C GLY A 73 -6.12 15.94 -0.90
N GLY A 74 -4.93 15.80 -0.31
CA GLY A 74 -4.17 14.54 -0.28
C GLY A 74 -4.45 13.71 0.97
N ALA A 75 -3.77 12.57 1.07
CA ALA A 75 -3.87 11.64 2.18
C ALA A 75 -2.49 11.14 2.64
N VAL A 76 -2.41 10.70 3.89
CA VAL A 76 -1.21 10.10 4.48
C VAL A 76 -1.59 8.81 5.19
N TRP A 77 -0.96 7.71 4.81
CA TRP A 77 -1.27 6.36 5.27
C TRP A 77 -0.09 5.70 5.98
N PHE A 78 -0.40 4.70 6.80
CA PHE A 78 0.57 3.70 7.22
C PHE A 78 0.44 2.48 6.30
N GLU A 79 1.48 2.20 5.52
CA GLU A 79 1.54 1.01 4.67
C GLU A 79 2.24 -0.10 5.47
N THR A 80 1.46 -1.10 5.90
CA THR A 80 1.98 -2.21 6.70
C THR A 80 2.76 -3.19 5.82
N GLU A 81 4.02 -3.48 6.18
CA GLU A 81 4.78 -4.57 5.54
C GLU A 81 4.05 -5.90 5.78
N ARG A 82 3.99 -6.80 4.78
CA ARG A 82 3.41 -8.14 4.94
C ARG A 82 4.47 -9.22 4.75
N PRO A 83 4.63 -10.17 5.69
CA PRO A 83 3.91 -10.33 6.96
C PRO A 83 4.16 -9.16 7.95
N ALA A 84 3.16 -8.87 8.79
CA ALA A 84 3.10 -7.66 9.61
C ALA A 84 4.01 -7.75 10.85
N ASP A 85 5.32 -7.62 10.66
CA ASP A 85 6.31 -7.60 11.76
C ASP A 85 6.37 -6.24 12.50
N GLY A 86 5.24 -5.51 12.59
CA GLY A 86 5.18 -4.15 13.14
C GLY A 86 5.95 -3.10 12.31
N GLY A 87 6.40 -3.51 11.13
CA GLY A 87 7.06 -2.70 10.12
C GLY A 87 6.04 -2.05 9.18
N GLY A 88 6.44 -0.93 8.58
CA GLY A 88 5.64 -0.23 7.61
C GLY A 88 6.34 1.02 7.10
N LEU A 89 5.75 1.58 6.04
CA LEU A 89 6.18 2.80 5.38
C LEU A 89 5.15 3.89 5.63
N ILE A 90 5.59 5.14 5.51
CA ILE A 90 4.68 6.28 5.44
C ILE A 90 4.33 6.45 3.98
N GLU A 91 3.06 6.43 3.61
CA GLU A 91 2.65 6.69 2.22
C GLU A 91 1.93 8.03 2.14
N GLY A 92 2.31 8.87 1.19
CA GLY A 92 1.61 10.10 0.86
C GLY A 92 0.94 10.00 -0.50
N ALA A 93 -0.36 10.26 -0.57
CA ALA A 93 -1.14 10.32 -1.79
C ALA A 93 -1.55 11.76 -2.11
N THR A 94 -1.21 12.23 -3.31
CA THR A 94 -1.60 13.57 -3.77
C THR A 94 -3.11 13.65 -4.03
N ALA A 95 -3.69 14.86 -3.96
CA ALA A 95 -5.03 15.11 -4.49
C ALA A 95 -5.12 14.80 -5.99
N GLU A 96 -6.31 14.47 -6.50
CA GLU A 96 -6.52 14.28 -7.93
C GLU A 96 -6.28 15.59 -8.70
N CYS A 97 -5.38 15.51 -9.69
CA CYS A 97 -4.97 16.63 -10.51
C CYS A 97 -5.46 16.47 -11.95
N ARG A 98 -5.59 17.59 -12.69
CA ARG A 98 -5.89 17.59 -14.13
C ARG A 98 -4.72 18.07 -14.98
N GLY A 99 -3.50 18.08 -14.45
CA GLY A 99 -2.32 18.50 -15.21
C GLY A 99 -1.01 18.29 -14.47
N LEU A 100 0.06 18.06 -15.23
CA LEU A 100 1.39 17.72 -14.70
C LEU A 100 1.96 18.79 -13.77
N ARG A 101 1.75 20.08 -14.08
CA ARG A 101 2.21 21.18 -13.21
C ARG A 101 1.50 21.18 -11.86
N GLN A 102 0.19 20.92 -11.87
CA GLN A 102 -0.60 20.81 -10.65
C GLN A 102 -0.15 19.59 -9.83
N LEU A 103 0.04 18.44 -10.49
CA LEU A 103 0.52 17.22 -9.85
C LEU A 103 1.90 17.41 -9.22
N LEU A 104 2.84 18.06 -9.94
CA LEU A 104 4.16 18.37 -9.41
C LEU A 104 4.08 19.31 -8.20
N ALA A 105 3.23 20.35 -8.27
CA ALA A 105 3.02 21.25 -7.15
C ALA A 105 2.44 20.50 -5.93
N GLN A 106 1.47 19.61 -6.14
CA GLN A 106 0.90 18.78 -5.08
C GLN A 106 1.95 17.84 -4.47
N GLN A 107 2.76 17.17 -5.28
CA GLN A 107 3.83 16.32 -4.78
C GLN A 107 4.87 17.11 -3.96
N ARG A 108 5.29 18.28 -4.44
CA ARG A 108 6.24 19.14 -3.72
C ARG A 108 5.64 19.67 -2.41
N ALA A 109 4.34 20.02 -2.40
CA ALA A 109 3.64 20.44 -1.20
C ALA A 109 3.54 19.28 -0.19
N GLN A 110 3.20 18.07 -0.63
CA GLN A 110 3.20 16.87 0.18
C GLN A 110 4.57 16.58 0.78
N ASP A 111 5.63 16.57 -0.04
CA ASP A 111 7.01 16.34 0.40
C ASP A 111 7.40 17.38 1.49
N SER A 112 7.05 18.65 1.29
CA SER A 112 7.35 19.74 2.24
C SER A 112 6.57 19.62 3.55
N LEU A 113 5.29 19.27 3.47
CA LEU A 113 4.41 19.08 4.61
C LEU A 113 4.86 17.91 5.47
N LEU A 114 5.19 16.77 4.84
CA LEU A 114 5.70 15.59 5.54
C LEU A 114 7.10 15.82 6.13
N ALA A 115 7.98 16.54 5.44
CA ALA A 115 9.29 16.91 5.99
C ALA A 115 9.17 17.80 7.23
N GLU A 116 8.26 18.77 7.23
CA GLU A 116 7.99 19.62 8.40
C GLU A 116 7.32 18.82 9.53
N ALA A 117 6.36 17.96 9.22
CA ALA A 117 5.73 17.07 10.20
C ALA A 117 6.78 16.16 10.85
N ALA A 118 7.69 15.57 10.07
CA ALA A 118 8.77 14.72 10.57
C ALA A 118 9.76 15.51 11.43
N ARG A 119 10.09 16.75 11.06
CA ARG A 119 10.95 17.63 11.86
C ARG A 119 10.34 17.94 13.23
N ARG A 120 9.02 18.21 13.28
CA ARG A 120 8.29 18.44 14.53
C ARG A 120 8.11 17.16 15.35
N ALA A 121 7.90 16.03 14.69
CA ALA A 121 7.69 14.76 15.34
C ALA A 121 8.99 14.17 15.90
N PHE A 122 10.10 14.26 15.15
CA PHE A 122 11.32 13.49 15.40
C PHE A 122 12.62 14.31 15.38
N GLY A 123 12.53 15.64 15.41
CA GLY A 123 13.71 16.51 15.25
C GLY A 123 14.83 16.24 16.26
N LYS A 124 14.49 15.73 17.45
CA LYS A 124 15.48 15.36 18.49
C LYS A 124 16.15 14.02 18.19
N GLU A 125 15.38 13.04 17.74
CA GLU A 125 15.83 11.68 17.42
C GLU A 125 16.53 11.59 16.06
N LYS A 126 16.51 12.68 15.27
CA LYS A 126 17.10 12.75 13.92
C LYS A 126 16.56 11.68 12.96
N ILE A 127 15.34 11.20 13.18
CA ILE A 127 14.64 10.29 12.27
C ILE A 127 14.25 11.08 11.02
N ARG A 128 14.46 10.48 9.84
CA ARG A 128 14.21 11.14 8.54
C ARG A 128 13.31 10.29 7.66
N LEU A 129 12.53 10.98 6.83
CA LEU A 129 11.82 10.36 5.71
C LEU A 129 12.75 10.37 4.49
N LEU A 130 12.91 9.20 3.87
CA LEU A 130 13.64 9.01 2.63
C LEU A 130 12.64 8.81 1.50
N LYS A 131 12.80 9.58 0.43
CA LYS A 131 12.01 9.45 -0.80
C LYS A 131 12.89 8.82 -1.87
N ASN A 132 12.81 7.52 -1.94
CA ASN A 132 13.51 6.63 -2.87
C ASN A 132 12.65 5.37 -3.04
N ASP A 133 13.11 4.38 -3.80
CA ASP A 133 12.35 3.15 -4.02
C ASP A 133 13.04 1.90 -3.46
N ARG A 134 14.21 2.05 -2.82
CA ARG A 134 15.02 0.90 -2.37
C ARG A 134 15.94 1.22 -1.19
N ASP A 135 16.03 0.32 -0.22
CA ASP A 135 16.99 0.45 0.89
C ASP A 135 18.32 -0.30 0.64
N ALA A 136 19.28 -0.11 1.55
CA ALA A 136 20.60 -0.75 1.49
C ALA A 136 20.56 -2.28 1.68
N LYS A 137 19.43 -2.87 2.09
CA LYS A 137 19.23 -4.32 2.19
C LYS A 137 18.58 -4.90 0.95
N GLY A 138 18.24 -4.07 -0.02
CA GLY A 138 17.58 -4.48 -1.24
C GLY A 138 16.06 -4.56 -1.15
N ASN A 139 15.45 -4.12 -0.06
CA ASN A 139 13.99 -4.01 0.03
C ASN A 139 13.50 -2.89 -0.89
N ILE A 140 12.36 -3.09 -1.54
CA ILE A 140 11.83 -2.19 -2.56
C ILE A 140 10.45 -1.70 -2.16
N TYR A 141 10.19 -0.42 -2.43
CA TYR A 141 8.95 0.27 -2.08
C TYR A 141 8.45 1.16 -3.21
N GLY A 142 7.20 1.62 -3.07
CA GLY A 142 6.38 2.23 -4.11
C GLY A 142 6.54 3.75 -4.24
N SER A 143 6.99 4.24 -5.40
CA SER A 143 6.27 5.31 -6.09
C SER A 143 5.26 4.75 -7.10
N GLN A 144 3.95 5.02 -6.92
CA GLN A 144 2.89 4.68 -7.87
C GLN A 144 2.36 5.93 -8.61
N GLU A 145 1.97 5.73 -9.87
CA GLU A 145 1.32 6.76 -10.69
C GLU A 145 -0.09 6.32 -11.05
N ASN A 146 -1.07 7.16 -10.74
CA ASN A 146 -2.48 6.92 -10.99
C ASN A 146 -2.97 7.75 -12.18
N TYR A 147 -3.66 7.11 -13.12
CA TYR A 147 -4.21 7.76 -14.32
C TYR A 147 -5.66 7.29 -14.55
N SER A 148 -6.60 8.22 -14.70
CA SER A 148 -7.93 7.87 -15.18
C SER A 148 -7.86 7.38 -16.62
N ALA A 149 -8.46 6.23 -16.87
CA ALA A 149 -8.41 5.57 -18.17
C ALA A 149 -9.71 4.82 -18.47
N GLU A 150 -10.01 4.70 -19.76
CA GLU A 150 -11.07 3.82 -20.22
C GLU A 150 -10.63 2.36 -20.05
N PHE A 151 -11.40 1.60 -19.26
CA PHE A 151 -11.11 0.20 -18.98
C PHE A 151 -11.31 -0.70 -20.21
N ALA A 152 -12.50 -0.67 -20.81
CA ALA A 152 -12.85 -1.45 -22.00
C ALA A 152 -13.95 -0.76 -22.80
N SER A 153 -13.99 -1.00 -24.10
CA SER A 153 -14.96 -0.42 -25.03
C SER A 153 -15.70 -1.50 -25.84
N SER A 154 -16.90 -1.18 -26.32
CA SER A 154 -17.64 -2.00 -27.29
C SER A 154 -17.83 -3.46 -26.84
N TRP A 155 -17.55 -4.46 -27.70
CA TRP A 155 -17.74 -5.88 -27.39
C TRP A 155 -16.90 -6.36 -26.19
N ARG A 156 -15.73 -5.75 -25.94
CA ARG A 156 -14.87 -6.11 -24.80
C ARG A 156 -15.52 -5.72 -23.47
N LEU A 157 -16.27 -4.63 -23.44
CA LEU A 157 -17.04 -4.24 -22.27
C LEU A 157 -18.18 -5.23 -22.01
N CYS A 158 -18.85 -5.71 -23.05
CA CYS A 158 -19.85 -6.78 -22.92
C CYS A 158 -19.22 -8.07 -22.41
N LEU A 159 -18.08 -8.49 -22.96
CA LEU A 159 -17.35 -9.67 -22.50
C LEU A 159 -16.90 -9.52 -21.04
N TRP A 160 -16.38 -8.36 -20.64
CA TRP A 160 -16.00 -8.06 -19.26
C TRP A 160 -17.19 -8.22 -18.30
N ARG A 161 -18.32 -7.59 -18.63
CA ARG A 161 -19.55 -7.69 -17.81
C ARG A 161 -20.05 -9.14 -17.73
N GLY A 162 -20.04 -9.86 -18.86
CA GLY A 162 -20.39 -11.28 -18.89
C GLY A 162 -19.47 -12.13 -18.01
N ALA A 163 -18.16 -11.89 -18.06
CA ALA A 163 -17.17 -12.57 -17.23
C ALA A 163 -17.39 -12.28 -15.73
N LEU A 164 -17.69 -11.04 -15.35
CA LEU A 164 -18.01 -10.68 -13.96
C LEU A 164 -19.23 -11.45 -13.43
N VAL A 165 -20.31 -11.54 -14.25
CA VAL A 165 -21.51 -12.30 -13.88
C VAL A 165 -21.21 -13.79 -13.78
N ALA A 166 -20.49 -14.34 -14.76
CA ALA A 166 -20.10 -15.76 -14.76
C ALA A 166 -19.20 -16.13 -13.58
N MET A 167 -18.46 -15.17 -13.02
CA MET A 167 -17.58 -15.37 -11.86
C MET A 167 -18.34 -15.36 -10.52
N LEU A 168 -19.60 -14.91 -10.46
CA LEU A 168 -20.36 -14.80 -9.21
C LEU A 168 -20.46 -16.12 -8.41
N PRO A 169 -20.72 -17.30 -9.01
CA PRO A 169 -20.76 -18.56 -8.27
C PRO A 169 -19.43 -18.87 -7.60
N LEU A 170 -18.32 -18.70 -8.32
CA LEU A 170 -16.97 -18.90 -7.79
C LEU A 170 -16.68 -17.92 -6.65
N MET A 171 -17.06 -16.65 -6.82
CA MET A 171 -16.91 -15.62 -5.79
C MET A 171 -17.71 -15.98 -4.51
N MET A 172 -18.95 -16.45 -4.64
CA MET A 172 -19.77 -16.88 -3.50
C MET A 172 -19.15 -18.06 -2.76
N VAL A 173 -18.63 -19.06 -3.50
CA VAL A 173 -17.93 -20.20 -2.89
C VAL A 173 -16.66 -19.75 -2.18
N THR A 174 -15.81 -18.95 -2.83
CA THR A 174 -14.60 -18.41 -2.20
C THR A 174 -14.96 -17.62 -0.93
N TRP A 175 -15.98 -16.77 -0.99
CA TRP A 175 -16.43 -16.00 0.16
C TRP A 175 -16.95 -16.87 1.31
N ALA A 176 -17.75 -17.90 1.01
CA ALA A 176 -18.23 -18.85 2.01
C ALA A 176 -17.07 -19.58 2.70
N VAL A 177 -16.05 -20.02 1.94
CA VAL A 177 -14.87 -20.67 2.53
C VAL A 177 -14.06 -19.70 3.37
N LEU A 178 -13.91 -18.44 2.95
CA LEU A 178 -13.23 -17.41 3.77
C LEU A 178 -13.98 -17.11 5.06
N TRP A 179 -15.32 -17.14 5.06
CA TRP A 179 -16.12 -17.05 6.29
C TRP A 179 -15.92 -18.23 7.22
N LEU A 180 -15.86 -19.45 6.68
CA LEU A 180 -15.54 -20.64 7.47
C LEU A 180 -14.13 -20.56 8.06
N LEU A 181 -13.15 -20.04 7.30
CA LEU A 181 -11.81 -19.80 7.79
C LEU A 181 -11.81 -18.76 8.92
N MET A 182 -12.53 -17.65 8.76
CA MET A 182 -12.67 -16.62 9.79
C MET A 182 -13.32 -17.20 11.06
N LEU A 183 -14.40 -17.97 10.92
CA LEU A 183 -15.02 -18.67 12.04
C LEU A 183 -14.02 -19.59 12.75
N GLY A 184 -13.19 -20.31 11.99
CA GLY A 184 -12.09 -21.11 12.54
C GLY A 184 -11.09 -20.29 13.35
N ILE A 185 -10.72 -19.10 12.88
CA ILE A 185 -9.84 -18.17 13.62
C ILE A 185 -10.50 -17.68 14.91
N ILE A 186 -11.80 -17.36 14.87
CA ILE A 186 -12.56 -16.95 16.06
C ILE A 186 -12.61 -18.09 17.08
N LEU A 187 -12.94 -19.31 16.65
CA LEU A 187 -12.96 -20.48 17.52
C LEU A 187 -11.58 -20.80 18.10
N TYR A 188 -10.52 -20.67 17.29
CA TYR A 188 -9.14 -20.82 17.75
C TYR A 188 -8.80 -19.78 18.83
N THR A 189 -9.05 -18.50 18.58
CA THR A 189 -8.71 -17.41 19.51
C THR A 189 -9.49 -17.52 20.83
N LEU A 190 -10.77 -17.90 20.78
CA LEU A 190 -11.56 -18.19 21.97
C LEU A 190 -10.98 -19.39 22.74
N SER A 191 -10.69 -20.49 22.06
CA SER A 191 -10.14 -21.70 22.68
C SER A 191 -8.76 -21.45 23.30
N ALA A 192 -7.90 -20.70 22.60
CA ALA A 192 -6.59 -20.28 23.09
C ALA A 192 -6.70 -19.40 24.34
N THR A 193 -7.67 -18.48 24.37
CA THR A 193 -7.93 -17.63 25.53
C THR A 193 -8.41 -18.44 26.74
N ILE A 194 -9.39 -19.34 26.54
CA ILE A 194 -9.90 -20.22 27.60
C ILE A 194 -8.78 -21.10 28.15
N PHE A 195 -7.98 -21.70 27.27
CA PHE A 195 -6.84 -22.52 27.65
C PHE A 195 -5.79 -21.73 28.46
N TYR A 196 -5.44 -20.52 28.00
CA TYR A 196 -4.50 -19.65 28.70
C TYR A 196 -4.97 -19.31 30.12
N LEU A 197 -6.23 -18.89 30.27
CA LEU A 197 -6.84 -18.58 31.58
C LEU A 197 -6.88 -19.82 32.49
N GLY A 198 -7.11 -21.00 31.93
CA GLY A 198 -7.01 -22.27 32.63
C GLY A 198 -5.59 -22.53 33.15
N CYS A 199 -4.56 -22.35 32.32
CA CYS A 199 -3.16 -22.50 32.72
C CYS A 199 -2.76 -21.50 33.81
N GLU A 200 -3.23 -20.25 33.74
CA GLU A 200 -2.95 -19.22 34.74
C GLU A 200 -3.47 -19.61 36.14
N ARG A 201 -4.51 -20.46 36.21
CA ARG A 201 -5.02 -20.96 37.49
C ARG A 201 -4.04 -21.87 38.22
N PHE A 202 -3.18 -22.59 37.48
CA PHE A 202 -2.23 -23.57 38.00
C PHE A 202 -0.78 -23.06 38.02
N PHE A 203 -0.43 -22.18 37.09
CA PHE A 203 0.91 -21.62 36.94
C PHE A 203 0.85 -20.10 37.00
N ARG A 204 1.69 -19.47 37.85
CA ARG A 204 1.82 -18.01 37.85
C ARG A 204 2.47 -17.56 36.54
N ARG A 205 1.72 -16.83 35.71
CA ARG A 205 2.15 -16.18 34.45
C ARG A 205 2.82 -17.13 33.44
N PRO A 206 2.06 -17.97 32.73
CA PRO A 206 2.61 -18.88 31.72
C PRO A 206 2.98 -18.13 30.42
N GLU A 207 4.03 -17.30 30.45
CA GLU A 207 4.44 -16.44 29.33
C GLU A 207 4.79 -17.22 28.06
N SER A 208 5.42 -18.40 28.20
CA SER A 208 5.72 -19.27 27.06
C SER A 208 4.46 -19.74 26.33
N VAL A 209 3.37 -19.96 27.07
CA VAL A 209 2.06 -20.34 26.50
C VAL A 209 1.43 -19.15 25.78
N ALA A 210 1.50 -17.95 26.36
CA ALA A 210 1.03 -16.73 25.70
C ALA A 210 1.75 -16.48 24.37
N ARG A 211 3.09 -16.57 24.36
CA ARG A 211 3.88 -16.37 23.13
C ARG A 211 3.56 -17.41 22.07
N PHE A 212 3.32 -18.65 22.46
CA PHE A 212 2.97 -19.70 21.50
C PHE A 212 1.59 -19.50 20.88
N LEU A 213 0.59 -19.15 21.68
CA LEU A 213 -0.81 -19.00 21.26
C LEU A 213 -1.11 -17.67 20.58
N PHE A 214 -0.51 -16.58 21.05
CA PHE A 214 -0.81 -15.23 20.61
C PHE A 214 0.36 -14.56 19.88
N GLY A 215 1.55 -15.17 19.86
CA GLY A 215 2.74 -14.59 19.25
C GLY A 215 3.45 -13.54 20.12
N CYS A 216 2.84 -13.10 21.23
CA CYS A 216 3.33 -12.05 22.12
C CYS A 216 2.94 -12.33 23.58
N THR A 217 3.42 -11.50 24.49
CA THR A 217 2.99 -11.52 25.90
C THR A 217 1.62 -10.86 26.08
N MET A 218 0.90 -11.18 27.16
CA MET A 218 -0.43 -10.57 27.42
C MET A 218 -0.34 -9.04 27.64
N ASP A 219 0.75 -8.54 28.22
CA ASP A 219 0.99 -7.11 28.41
C ASP A 219 1.18 -6.37 27.06
N GLU A 220 1.76 -7.05 26.07
CA GLU A 220 1.91 -6.55 24.71
C GLU A 220 0.60 -6.65 23.92
N LEU A 221 -0.16 -7.73 24.12
CA LEU A 221 -1.45 -7.95 23.46
C LEU A 221 -2.46 -6.83 23.76
N GLY A 222 -2.41 -6.23 24.96
CA GLY A 222 -3.24 -5.09 25.32
C GLY A 222 -2.80 -3.75 24.73
N ARG A 223 -1.56 -3.65 24.20
CA ARG A 223 -0.96 -2.41 23.67
C ARG A 223 -0.82 -2.42 22.14
N ALA A 224 -0.69 -3.60 21.53
CA ALA A 224 -0.56 -3.77 20.10
C ALA A 224 -1.89 -4.24 19.49
N ALA A 225 -2.15 -3.86 18.23
CA ALA A 225 -3.18 -4.53 17.46
C ALA A 225 -2.74 -6.00 17.30
N PRO A 226 -3.59 -6.99 17.64
CA PRO A 226 -3.17 -8.38 17.72
C PRO A 226 -2.80 -8.92 16.33
N THR A 227 -1.52 -9.12 16.10
CA THR A 227 -1.01 -10.03 15.06
C THR A 227 -0.89 -11.40 15.72
N GLY A 228 -1.63 -12.40 15.24
CA GLY A 228 -1.54 -13.76 15.77
C GLY A 228 -0.10 -14.32 15.68
N PRO A 229 0.16 -15.53 16.20
CA PRO A 229 1.50 -16.08 16.14
C PRO A 229 1.96 -16.23 14.68
N ARG A 230 3.23 -15.94 14.41
CA ARG A 230 3.81 -15.93 13.05
C ARG A 230 3.52 -17.17 12.22
N TRP A 231 3.51 -18.35 12.86
CA TRP A 231 3.20 -19.61 12.19
C TRP A 231 1.75 -19.62 11.67
N LEU A 232 0.82 -19.07 12.44
CA LEU A 232 -0.60 -18.99 12.07
C LEU A 232 -0.80 -17.94 10.98
N GLU A 233 -0.15 -16.78 11.07
CA GLU A 233 -0.19 -15.77 10.00
C GLU A 233 0.35 -16.35 8.69
N GLY A 234 1.51 -17.01 8.71
CA GLY A 234 2.10 -17.66 7.54
C GLY A 234 1.17 -18.73 6.94
N PHE A 235 0.60 -19.59 7.79
CA PHE A 235 -0.37 -20.60 7.38
C PHE A 235 -1.64 -19.99 6.77
N LEU A 236 -2.26 -19.02 7.45
CA LEU A 236 -3.46 -18.35 6.98
C LEU A 236 -3.21 -17.59 5.67
N SER A 237 -2.06 -16.93 5.54
CA SER A 237 -1.65 -16.26 4.30
C SER A 237 -1.54 -17.26 3.15
N PHE A 238 -0.86 -18.39 3.37
CA PHE A 238 -0.75 -19.45 2.36
C PHE A 238 -2.12 -20.03 1.97
N ILE A 239 -2.94 -20.43 2.95
CA ILE A 239 -4.27 -20.99 2.69
C ILE A 239 -5.17 -19.97 1.98
N THR A 240 -5.18 -18.71 2.41
CA THR A 240 -5.96 -17.66 1.76
C THR A 240 -5.54 -17.48 0.31
N ARG A 241 -4.23 -17.51 0.00
CA ARG A 241 -3.72 -17.47 -1.39
C ARG A 241 -4.21 -18.67 -2.20
N VAL A 242 -4.13 -19.88 -1.66
CA VAL A 242 -4.63 -21.09 -2.35
C VAL A 242 -6.13 -21.02 -2.61
N LEU A 243 -6.93 -20.58 -1.62
CA LEU A 243 -8.38 -20.46 -1.73
C LEU A 243 -8.83 -19.38 -2.72
N THR A 244 -8.10 -18.27 -2.80
CA THR A 244 -8.41 -17.13 -3.67
C THR A 244 -7.79 -17.25 -5.06
N ALA A 245 -6.77 -18.11 -5.25
CA ALA A 245 -6.06 -18.27 -6.51
C ALA A 245 -6.97 -18.60 -7.72
N PRO A 246 -7.98 -19.49 -7.63
CA PRO A 246 -8.88 -19.74 -8.75
C PRO A 246 -9.65 -18.49 -9.17
N LEU A 247 -10.19 -17.75 -8.19
CA LEU A 247 -10.91 -16.50 -8.43
C LEU A 247 -9.98 -15.44 -9.04
N ALA A 248 -8.78 -15.27 -8.48
CA ALA A 248 -7.77 -14.36 -8.99
C ALA A 248 -7.33 -14.72 -10.42
N GLY A 249 -7.17 -16.01 -10.73
CA GLY A 249 -6.81 -16.49 -12.06
C GLY A 249 -7.88 -16.20 -13.11
N VAL A 250 -9.16 -16.46 -12.79
CA VAL A 250 -10.29 -16.12 -13.67
C VAL A 250 -10.39 -14.61 -13.88
N LEU A 251 -10.28 -13.82 -12.80
CA LEU A 251 -10.28 -12.37 -12.87
C LEU A 251 -9.11 -11.83 -13.71
N PHE A 252 -7.90 -12.37 -13.50
CA PHE A 252 -6.71 -12.04 -14.27
C PHE A 252 -6.93 -12.33 -15.76
N ALA A 253 -7.45 -13.50 -16.12
CA ALA A 253 -7.75 -13.85 -17.50
C ALA A 253 -8.79 -12.89 -18.11
N ALA A 254 -9.85 -12.54 -17.38
CA ALA A 254 -10.85 -11.58 -17.84
C ALA A 254 -10.25 -10.18 -18.07
N ILE A 255 -9.44 -9.68 -17.14
CA ILE A 255 -8.72 -8.39 -17.26
C ILE A 255 -7.73 -8.45 -18.43
N TRP A 256 -7.03 -9.56 -18.60
CA TRP A 256 -6.07 -9.74 -19.69
C TRP A 256 -6.76 -9.74 -21.06
N LEU A 257 -7.94 -10.34 -21.20
CA LEU A 257 -8.67 -10.35 -22.46
C LEU A 257 -9.38 -9.03 -22.77
N THR A 258 -9.85 -8.30 -21.75
CA THR A 258 -10.77 -7.17 -21.93
C THR A 258 -10.24 -5.82 -21.46
N GLY A 259 -9.59 -5.79 -20.30
CA GLY A 259 -9.18 -4.57 -19.61
C GLY A 259 -7.92 -3.96 -20.21
N PHE A 260 -7.94 -2.65 -20.43
CA PHE A 260 -6.81 -1.80 -20.82
C PHE A 260 -5.99 -2.30 -22.02
N VAL A 261 -6.53 -3.18 -22.88
CA VAL A 261 -5.76 -3.88 -23.92
C VAL A 261 -5.00 -2.90 -24.83
N ARG A 262 -5.65 -1.80 -25.24
CA ARG A 262 -5.02 -0.76 -26.08
C ARG A 262 -3.90 -0.04 -25.32
N ILE A 263 -4.15 0.30 -24.05
CA ILE A 263 -3.20 1.01 -23.19
C ILE A 263 -1.99 0.13 -22.91
N ARG A 264 -2.17 -1.14 -22.50
CA ARG A 264 -1.06 -2.07 -22.27
C ARG A 264 -0.16 -2.20 -23.49
N ARG A 265 -0.74 -2.34 -24.70
CA ARG A 265 0.02 -2.42 -25.95
C ARG A 265 0.83 -1.16 -26.25
N GLN A 266 0.28 0.02 -25.94
CA GLN A 266 0.92 1.30 -26.22
C GLN A 266 1.93 1.72 -25.13
N MET A 267 1.63 1.39 -23.87
CA MET A 267 2.43 1.81 -22.72
C MET A 267 3.61 0.90 -22.46
N LEU A 268 3.56 -0.39 -22.82
CA LEU A 268 4.66 -1.29 -22.50
C LEU A 268 6.03 -0.81 -23.06
N PRO A 269 6.19 -0.47 -24.35
CA PRO A 269 7.46 0.05 -24.87
C PRO A 269 7.87 1.38 -24.23
N PHE A 270 6.89 2.24 -23.92
CA PHE A 270 7.13 3.52 -23.25
C PHE A 270 7.63 3.32 -21.82
N LEU A 271 7.00 2.45 -21.02
CA LEU A 271 7.39 2.19 -19.63
C LEU A 271 8.77 1.51 -19.54
N LEU A 272 9.12 0.65 -20.51
CA LEU A 272 10.44 0.05 -20.58
C LEU A 272 11.54 1.08 -20.90
N SER A 273 11.25 2.02 -21.79
CA SER A 273 12.25 3.02 -22.24
C SER A 273 12.31 4.29 -21.39
N ARG A 274 11.25 4.64 -20.66
CA ARG A 274 11.19 5.91 -19.90
C ARG A 274 12.24 6.02 -18.82
N ALA A 275 12.76 4.89 -18.32
CA ALA A 275 13.82 4.83 -17.32
C ALA A 275 15.07 5.64 -17.71
N VAL A 276 15.32 5.84 -19.01
CA VAL A 276 16.39 6.71 -19.53
C VAL A 276 16.23 8.16 -19.07
N THR A 277 14.99 8.62 -18.88
CA THR A 277 14.67 10.01 -18.51
C THR A 277 14.10 10.17 -17.11
N SER A 278 13.47 9.12 -16.57
CA SER A 278 12.74 9.17 -15.30
C SER A 278 13.36 8.28 -14.22
N GLY A 279 14.46 7.59 -14.51
CA GLY A 279 15.15 6.74 -13.57
C GLY A 279 15.85 7.56 -12.48
N ALA A 280 15.69 7.16 -11.21
CA ALA A 280 16.35 7.82 -10.08
C ALA A 280 17.83 7.43 -9.93
N GLY A 281 18.25 6.33 -10.56
CA GLY A 281 19.61 5.81 -10.51
C GLY A 281 19.92 5.04 -9.24
N MET A 282 20.56 3.87 -9.39
CA MET A 282 20.94 3.03 -8.26
C MET A 282 22.31 2.37 -8.47
N LEU A 283 23.05 2.19 -7.38
CA LEU A 283 24.26 1.37 -7.34
C LEU A 283 23.92 0.02 -6.71
N ASP A 284 24.29 -1.07 -7.38
CA ASP A 284 24.16 -2.41 -6.81
C ASP A 284 25.37 -2.79 -5.93
N ASP A 285 25.28 -3.93 -5.26
CA ASP A 285 26.32 -4.45 -4.35
C ASP A 285 27.65 -4.75 -5.07
N CYS A 286 27.63 -4.83 -6.41
CA CYS A 286 28.81 -5.00 -7.24
C CYS A 286 29.38 -3.67 -7.75
N GLY A 287 28.83 -2.53 -7.32
CA GLY A 287 29.23 -1.19 -7.75
C GLY A 287 28.79 -0.83 -9.17
N ARG A 288 27.84 -1.57 -9.77
CA ARG A 288 27.30 -1.25 -11.10
C ARG A 288 26.17 -0.24 -10.97
N PHE A 289 26.16 0.75 -11.86
CA PHE A 289 25.12 1.75 -11.93
C PHE A 289 23.96 1.29 -12.83
N HIS A 290 22.75 1.35 -12.29
CA HIS A 290 21.49 1.05 -12.98
C HIS A 290 20.67 2.34 -13.11
N LEU A 291 19.96 2.51 -14.23
CA LEU A 291 19.18 3.72 -14.48
C LEU A 291 17.96 3.84 -13.55
N ALA A 292 17.33 2.72 -13.18
CA ALA A 292 16.10 2.72 -12.38
C ALA A 292 16.17 1.72 -11.22
N ASP A 293 15.90 2.22 -10.01
CA ASP A 293 15.98 1.50 -8.74
C ASP A 293 15.12 0.23 -8.71
N LYS A 294 13.92 0.30 -9.31
CA LYS A 294 12.96 -0.80 -9.39
C LYS A 294 13.22 -1.78 -10.53
N GLY A 295 14.02 -1.39 -11.53
CA GLY A 295 14.23 -2.18 -12.75
C GLY A 295 14.63 -3.64 -12.47
N PRO A 296 15.63 -3.89 -11.60
CA PRO A 296 16.08 -5.24 -11.28
C PRO A 296 15.04 -6.14 -10.59
N ALA A 297 13.96 -5.59 -10.04
CA ALA A 297 12.95 -6.35 -9.31
C ALA A 297 11.67 -6.64 -10.10
N MET A 298 11.55 -6.08 -11.32
CA MET A 298 10.43 -6.40 -12.19
C MET A 298 10.58 -7.82 -12.75
N ASN A 299 9.70 -8.73 -12.33
CA ASN A 299 9.74 -10.15 -12.71
C ASN A 299 8.63 -10.57 -13.70
N CYS A 300 7.70 -9.66 -14.02
CA CYS A 300 6.61 -9.93 -14.94
C CYS A 300 6.20 -8.66 -15.71
N LEU A 301 5.57 -8.83 -16.87
CA LEU A 301 5.07 -7.71 -17.69
C LEU A 301 3.70 -7.20 -17.23
N THR A 302 2.90 -8.06 -16.59
CA THR A 302 1.58 -7.76 -16.09
C THR A 302 1.29 -8.71 -14.94
N GLY A 303 0.89 -8.16 -13.79
CA GLY A 303 0.53 -8.92 -12.59
C GLY A 303 -0.63 -8.26 -11.86
N ILE A 304 -1.24 -8.99 -10.94
CA ILE A 304 -2.23 -8.47 -9.99
C ILE A 304 -1.71 -8.80 -8.60
N GLY A 305 -1.56 -7.77 -7.77
CA GLY A 305 -1.36 -7.92 -6.33
C GLY A 305 -0.02 -8.52 -5.89
N GLY A 306 1.10 -7.90 -6.32
CA GLY A 306 2.42 -7.99 -5.68
C GLY A 306 2.97 -9.39 -5.43
#